data_AF-A0A2S5K8G6-F1
#
_entry.id   AF-A0A2S5K8G6-F1
#
_cell.length_a   1.000
_cell.length_b   1.000
_cell.length_c   1.000
_cell.angle_alpha   90.00
_cell.angle_beta   90.00
_cell.angle_gamma   90.00
#
_symmetry.space_group_name_H-M   'P 1'
#
loop_
_entity.id
_entity.type
_entity.pdbx_description
1 polymer ?
#
loop_
_entity_poly.entity_id
_entity_poly.type
_entity_poly.pdbx_seq_one_letter_code
_entity_poly.pdbx_strand_id
1 'polypeptide(L)' 'MNKADDSEWVDIVIGEAVMALFNEELPVSYDALLSKLQEMLAAEKSAAKTRSLFFAIREIQGAEHPAINVASNEQTLH' A
#
# COMPACT_ATOMS: atom_id res chain seq x y z
N MET A 1 21.87 5.91 -13.03
CA MET A 1 21.01 5.50 -11.90
C MET A 1 20.07 6.67 -11.62
N ASN A 2 18.91 6.69 -12.30
CA ASN A 2 17.93 7.77 -12.20
C ASN A 2 16.95 7.42 -11.08
N LYS A 3 16.80 8.31 -10.10
CA LYS A 3 15.85 8.14 -8.98
C LYS A 3 14.38 8.15 -9.42
N ALA A 4 14.09 8.67 -10.62
CA ALA A 4 12.74 8.74 -11.17
C ALA A 4 12.19 7.33 -11.48
N ASP A 5 13.01 6.48 -12.08
CA ASP A 5 12.63 5.11 -12.45
C ASP A 5 12.25 4.31 -11.18
N ASP A 6 13.05 4.41 -10.11
CA ASP A 6 12.80 3.69 -8.86
C ASP A 6 11.46 4.08 -8.18
N SER A 7 10.97 5.32 -8.37
CA SER A 7 9.70 5.80 -7.78
C SER A 7 8.48 5.33 -8.55
N GLU A 8 8.55 5.33 -9.89
CA GLU A 8 7.44 4.88 -10.75
C GLU A 8 7.12 3.40 -10.51
N TRP A 9 8.14 2.58 -10.24
CA TRP A 9 7.94 1.17 -9.91
C TRP A 9 7.29 0.94 -8.54
N VAL A 10 7.37 1.88 -7.60
CA VAL A 10 6.73 1.75 -6.28
C VAL A 10 5.22 1.92 -6.40
N ASP A 11 4.77 2.95 -7.11
CA ASP A 11 3.34 3.18 -7.36
C ASP A 11 2.71 2.01 -8.12
N ILE A 12 3.43 1.43 -9.08
CA ILE A 12 2.98 0.24 -9.83
C ILE A 12 2.74 -0.94 -8.90
N VAL A 13 3.69 -1.29 -8.02
CA VAL A 13 3.52 -2.46 -7.14
C VAL A 13 2.46 -2.25 -6.07
N ILE A 14 2.26 -1.00 -5.61
CA ILE A 14 1.13 -0.66 -4.73
C ILE A 14 -0.19 -0.83 -5.48
N GLY A 15 -0.29 -0.31 -6.70
CA GLY A 15 -1.47 -0.46 -7.56
C GLY A 15 -1.79 -1.94 -7.84
N GLU A 16 -0.78 -2.76 -8.14
CA GLU A 16 -0.94 -4.20 -8.31
C GLU A 16 -1.48 -4.88 -7.05
N ALA A 17 -0.94 -4.55 -5.87
CA ALA A 17 -1.40 -5.10 -4.60
C ALA A 17 -2.86 -4.71 -4.29
N VAL A 18 -3.24 -3.45 -4.54
CA VAL A 18 -4.62 -2.97 -4.38
C VAL A 18 -5.57 -3.69 -5.34
N MET A 19 -5.18 -3.86 -6.60
CA MET A 19 -5.99 -4.60 -7.58
C MET A 19 -6.13 -6.08 -7.20
N ALA A 20 -5.07 -6.70 -6.65
CA ALA A 20 -5.15 -8.07 -6.15
C ALA A 20 -6.15 -8.20 -5.00
N LEU A 21 -6.16 -7.26 -4.04
CA LEU A 21 -7.16 -7.23 -2.97
C LEU A 21 -8.59 -7.09 -3.52
N PHE A 22 -8.81 -6.20 -4.48
CA PHE A 22 -10.13 -6.06 -5.12
C PHE A 22 -10.57 -7.34 -5.84
N ASN A 23 -9.67 -7.99 -6.57
CA ASN A 23 -9.96 -9.24 -7.28
C ASN A 23 -10.22 -10.41 -6.33
N GLU A 24 -9.66 -10.37 -5.12
CA GLU A 24 -9.88 -11.36 -4.06
C GLU A 24 -11.10 -11.02 -3.18
N GLU A 25 -11.85 -9.96 -3.51
CA GLU A 25 -12.97 -9.42 -2.73
C GLU A 25 -12.58 -9.09 -1.27
N LEU A 26 -11.31 -8.78 -1.04
CA LEU A 26 -10.76 -8.41 0.26
C LEU A 26 -10.86 -6.89 0.49
N PRO A 27 -11.02 -6.45 1.76
CA PRO A 27 -11.04 -5.04 2.08
C PRO A 27 -9.69 -4.39 1.78
N VAL A 28 -9.72 -3.25 1.06
CA VAL A 28 -8.54 -2.40 0.88
C VAL A 28 -8.32 -1.57 2.14
N SER A 29 -7.70 -2.21 3.13
CA SER A 29 -7.24 -1.60 4.37
C SER A 29 -5.72 -1.53 4.42
N TYR A 30 -5.19 -0.71 5.31
CA TYR A 30 -3.74 -0.61 5.53
C TYR A 30 -3.11 -1.98 5.82
N ASP A 31 -3.68 -2.74 6.77
CA ASP A 31 -3.15 -4.06 7.16
C ASP A 31 -3.25 -5.08 6.02
N ALA A 32 -4.35 -5.06 5.27
CA ALA A 32 -4.53 -5.94 4.11
C ALA A 32 -3.54 -5.62 2.99
N LEU A 33 -3.31 -4.33 2.71
CA LEU A 33 -2.35 -3.89 1.71
C LEU A 33 -0.91 -4.25 2.11
N LEU A 34 -0.55 -4.03 3.37
CA LEU A 34 0.76 -4.39 3.90
C LEU A 34 0.99 -5.90 3.81
N SER A 35 0.01 -6.71 4.23
CA SER A 35 0.07 -8.17 4.15
C SER A 35 0.24 -8.62 2.70
N LYS A 36 -0.52 -8.02 1.77
CA LYS A 36 -0.45 -8.38 0.36
C LYS A 36 0.90 -8.04 -0.27
N LEU A 37 1.46 -6.89 0.04
CA LEU A 37 2.80 -6.50 -0.43
C LEU A 37 3.89 -7.44 0.12
N GLN A 38 3.76 -7.90 1.37
CA GLN A 38 4.67 -8.89 1.97
C GLN A 38 4.56 -10.26 1.30
N GLU A 39 3.35 -10.72 0.97
CA GLU A 39 3.13 -11.95 0.19
C GLU A 39 3.76 -11.86 -1.20
N MET A 40 3.52 -10.74 -1.91
CA MET A 40 4.12 -10.48 -3.22
C MET A 40 5.65 -10.49 -3.14
N LEU A 41 6.23 -9.89 -2.10
CA LEU A 41 7.68 -9.89 -1.88
C LEU A 41 8.23 -11.31 -1.64
N ALA A 42 7.52 -12.15 -0.89
CA ALA A 42 7.93 -13.52 -0.61
C ALA A 42 7.91 -14.41 -1.87
N ALA A 43 7.02 -14.11 -2.82
CA ALA A 43 6.90 -14.85 -4.09
C ALA A 43 7.79 -14.31 -5.22
N GLU A 44 8.31 -13.09 -5.09
CA GLU A 44 9.02 -12.38 -6.16
C GLU A 44 10.44 -12.91 -6.39
N LYS A 45 10.85 -13.00 -7.67
CA LYS A 45 12.18 -13.48 -8.10
C LYS A 45 12.99 -12.40 -8.81
N SER A 46 12.35 -11.36 -9.32
CA SER A 46 12.98 -10.23 -9.97
C SER A 46 13.56 -9.27 -8.95
N ALA A 47 14.89 -9.12 -8.95
CA ALA A 47 15.58 -8.21 -8.05
C ALA A 47 15.08 -6.76 -8.14
N ALA A 48 14.67 -6.31 -9.33
CA ALA A 48 14.08 -4.99 -9.53
C ALA A 48 12.74 -4.86 -8.79
N LYS A 49 11.84 -5.84 -8.96
CA LYS A 49 10.52 -5.83 -8.34
C LYS A 49 10.58 -6.08 -6.83
N THR A 50 11.50 -6.92 -6.35
CA THR A 50 11.81 -7.08 -4.93
C THR A 50 12.19 -5.75 -4.29
N ARG A 51 13.03 -4.95 -4.97
CA ARG A 51 13.46 -3.64 -4.47
C ARG A 51 12.29 -2.65 -4.39
N SER A 52 11.44 -2.62 -5.41
CA SER A 52 10.24 -1.78 -5.42
C SER A 52 9.23 -2.19 -4.35
N LEU A 53 9.00 -3.49 -4.16
CA LEU A 53 8.14 -4.03 -3.08
C LEU A 53 8.68 -3.65 -1.69
N PHE A 54 9.99 -3.70 -1.48
CA PHE A 54 10.59 -3.27 -0.22
C PHE A 54 10.36 -1.77 0.03
N PHE A 55 10.50 -0.92 -0.98
CA PHE A 55 10.21 0.51 -0.86
C PHE A 55 8.72 0.77 -0.62
N ALA A 56 7.82 0.08 -1.33
CA ALA A 56 6.38 0.18 -1.11
C ALA A 56 5.98 -0.19 0.32
N ILE A 57 6.50 -1.31 0.85
CA ILE A 57 6.26 -1.73 2.24
C ILE A 57 6.73 -0.65 3.21
N ARG A 58 7.92 -0.09 3.00
CA ARG A 58 8.47 0.96 3.85
C ARG A 58 7.65 2.25 3.76
N GLU A 59 7.14 2.59 2.59
CA GLU A 59 6.31 3.76 2.37
C GLU A 59 4.97 3.64 3.10
N ILE A 60 4.31 2.49 2.98
CA ILE A 60 3.10 2.20 3.75
C ILE A 60 3.41 2.25 5.25
N GLN A 61 4.49 1.59 5.71
CA GLN A 61 4.91 1.62 7.12
C GLN A 61 5.29 3.01 7.65
N GLY A 62 5.82 3.87 6.80
CA GLY A 62 6.25 5.23 7.14
C GLY A 62 5.18 6.29 6.94
N ALA A 63 4.12 5.99 6.17
CA ALA A 63 2.94 6.81 6.09
C ALA A 63 2.29 6.75 7.49
N GLU A 64 2.40 7.85 8.24
CA GLU A 64 1.65 8.00 9.48
C GLU A 64 0.21 7.59 9.20
N HIS A 65 -0.26 6.57 9.93
CA HIS A 65 -1.61 6.04 9.86
C HIS A 65 -2.54 7.23 9.65
N PRO A 66 -3.22 7.38 8.49
CA PRO A 66 -4.18 8.45 8.36
C PRO A 66 -5.21 8.14 9.43
N ALA A 67 -5.13 8.85 10.54
CA ALA A 67 -6.14 8.82 11.56
C ALA A 67 -7.39 9.19 10.79
N ILE A 68 -8.24 8.21 10.52
CA ILE A 68 -9.58 8.48 10.05
C ILE A 68 -10.19 9.24 11.21
N ASN A 69 -10.05 10.56 11.17
CA ASN A 69 -10.80 11.46 12.03
C ASN A 69 -12.22 11.38 11.49
N VAL A 70 -12.93 10.31 11.89
CA VAL A 70 -14.37 10.33 12.06
C VAL A 70 -14.64 11.36 13.15
N ALA A 71 -14.48 12.64 12.78
CA ALA A 71 -14.99 13.73 13.56
C ALA A 71 -16.49 13.52 13.59
N SER A 72 -16.94 13.00 14.72
CA SER A 72 -18.32 12.81 15.14
C SER A 72 -19.15 13.99 14.68
N ASN A 73 -19.91 13.81 13.60
CA ASN A 73 -20.93 14.76 13.20
C ASN A 73 -22.20 14.42 13.99
N GLU A 74 -22.11 14.56 15.30
CA GLU A 74 -23.26 14.60 16.20
C GLU A 74 -23.10 15.83 17.08
N GLN A 75 -24.01 16.79 16.89
CA GLN A 75 -24.50 17.83 17.81
C GLN A 75 -24.65 19.17 17.08
N THR A 76 -25.77 19.89 17.07
CA THR A 76 -27.14 19.69 17.54
C THR A 76 -27.95 20.80 16.85
N LEU A 77 -29.05 20.47 16.17
CA LEU A 77 -30.10 21.45 15.90
C LEU A 77 -30.74 21.79 17.24
N HIS A 78 -30.55 23.03 17.74
CA HIS A 78 -31.52 23.74 18.57
C HIS A 78 -31.19 25.23 18.60
#